data_AF-A0A7W2V5L3-F1
#
_entry.id   AF-A0A7W2V5L3-F1
#
_cell.length_a   1.000
_cell.length_b   1.000
_cell.length_c   1.000
_cell.angle_alpha   90.00
_cell.angle_beta   90.00
_cell.angle_gamma   90.00
#
_symmetry.space_group_name_H-M   'P 1'
#
loop_
_entity.id
_entity.type
_entity.pdbx_description
1 polymer ?
#
loop_
_entity_poly.entity_id
_entity_poly.type
_entity_poly.pdbx_seq_one_letter_code
_entity_poly.pdbx_strand_id
1 'polypeptide(L)'
;MTKTEYREMLQCTLKSYTQSAVNMIFKIKTNLPEKAKSVEVGIHPNQDEDGMFSVMVHLCGPDPYVLNKAIADYRLLFDVKVIEGKLHPNVPILDPDEALFSINDLIVEVSIDWVKIIWNLSGGLKIPGYVFGDECSSTDLIPLSK
;
A
#
# COMPACT_ATOMS: atom_id res chain seq x y z
N MET A 1 7.52 20.54 10.53
CA MET A 1 6.27 20.08 9.89
C MET A 1 5.39 19.45 10.93
N THR A 2 4.10 19.75 10.94
CA THR A 2 3.11 19.18 11.88
C THR A 2 2.55 17.85 11.37
N LYS A 3 1.92 17.07 12.27
CA LYS A 3 1.22 15.82 11.91
C LYS A 3 0.18 16.04 10.81
N THR A 4 -0.56 17.16 10.87
CA THR A 4 -1.59 17.51 9.90
C THR A 4 -0.99 17.85 8.53
N GLU A 5 0.07 18.67 8.49
CA GLU A 5 0.76 19.02 7.24
C GLU A 5 1.33 17.77 6.55
N TYR A 6 1.99 16.88 7.31
CA TYR A 6 2.52 15.62 6.77
C TYR A 6 1.39 14.77 6.16
N ARG A 7 0.28 14.62 6.90
CA ARG A 7 -0.89 13.86 6.45
C ARG A 7 -1.43 14.40 5.13
N GLU A 8 -1.67 15.70 5.05
CA GLU A 8 -2.26 16.33 3.87
C GLU A 8 -1.35 16.18 2.64
N MET A 9 -0.05 16.35 2.81
CA MET A 9 0.93 16.14 1.74
C MET A 9 0.93 14.68 1.25
N LEU A 10 0.98 13.71 2.17
CA LEU A 10 0.95 12.30 1.81
C LEU A 10 -0.36 11.91 1.12
N GLN A 11 -1.50 12.38 1.63
CA GLN A 11 -2.82 12.18 1.02
C GLN A 11 -2.88 12.74 -0.40
N CYS A 12 -2.34 13.95 -0.62
CA CYS A 12 -2.27 14.55 -1.94
C CYS A 12 -1.43 13.70 -2.91
N THR A 13 -0.27 13.22 -2.45
CA THR A 13 0.58 12.33 -3.25
C THR A 13 -0.16 11.05 -3.60
N LEU A 14 -0.66 10.29 -2.63
CA LEU A 14 -1.39 9.03 -2.87
C LEU A 14 -2.60 9.22 -3.79
N LYS A 15 -3.35 10.32 -3.60
CA LYS A 15 -4.48 10.66 -4.46
C LYS A 15 -4.09 10.73 -5.94
N SER A 16 -2.91 11.27 -6.27
CA SER A 16 -2.42 11.32 -7.66
C SER A 16 -2.12 9.95 -8.28
N TYR A 17 -1.92 8.91 -7.45
CA TYR A 17 -1.66 7.52 -7.91
C TYR A 17 -2.91 6.63 -7.91
N THR A 18 -4.05 7.14 -7.45
CA THR A 18 -5.31 6.38 -7.31
C THR A 18 -5.67 5.62 -8.59
N GLN A 19 -5.67 6.29 -9.76
CA GLN A 19 -6.07 5.64 -11.01
C GLN A 19 -5.09 4.52 -11.43
N SER A 20 -3.79 4.71 -11.21
CA SER A 20 -2.78 3.69 -11.49
C SER A 20 -3.01 2.46 -10.61
N ALA A 21 -3.22 2.66 -9.31
CA ALA A 21 -3.49 1.58 -8.35
C ALA A 21 -4.81 0.84 -8.67
N VAL A 22 -5.88 1.56 -9.04
CA VAL A 22 -7.15 0.96 -9.49
C VAL A 22 -6.92 0.07 -10.72
N ASN A 23 -6.12 0.53 -11.69
CA ASN A 23 -5.79 -0.26 -12.87
C ASN A 23 -5.01 -1.54 -12.51
N MET A 24 -4.13 -1.48 -11.51
CA MET A 24 -3.41 -2.67 -11.02
C MET A 24 -4.36 -3.67 -10.35
N ILE A 25 -5.28 -3.22 -9.49
CA ILE A 25 -6.31 -4.09 -8.91
C ILE A 25 -7.18 -4.74 -10.02
N PHE A 26 -7.54 -3.98 -11.06
CA PHE A 26 -8.26 -4.53 -12.19
C PHE A 26 -7.46 -5.62 -12.93
N LYS A 27 -6.16 -5.42 -13.16
CA LYS A 27 -5.27 -6.45 -13.75
C LYS A 27 -5.16 -7.69 -12.87
N ILE A 28 -5.12 -7.53 -11.54
CA ILE A 28 -5.17 -8.65 -10.59
C ILE A 28 -6.48 -9.41 -10.75
N LYS A 29 -7.60 -8.69 -10.79
CA LYS A 29 -8.95 -9.27 -10.94
C LYS A 29 -9.10 -10.11 -12.20
N THR A 30 -8.53 -9.66 -13.33
CA THR A 30 -8.61 -10.39 -14.60
C THR A 30 -7.69 -11.59 -14.68
N ASN A 31 -6.60 -11.59 -13.91
CA ASN A 31 -5.57 -12.64 -13.92
C ASN A 31 -5.52 -13.42 -12.59
N LEU A 32 -6.59 -13.37 -11.80
CA LEU A 32 -6.63 -13.95 -10.46
C LEU A 32 -6.49 -15.48 -10.54
N PRO A 33 -5.45 -16.09 -9.95
CA PRO A 33 -5.30 -17.54 -9.94
C PRO A 33 -6.44 -18.21 -9.17
N GLU A 34 -7.01 -19.28 -9.73
CA GLU A 34 -8.16 -19.99 -9.13
C GLU A 34 -7.90 -20.53 -7.71
N LYS A 35 -6.63 -20.81 -7.40
CA LYS A 35 -6.22 -21.33 -6.08
C LYS A 35 -6.13 -20.25 -5.00
N ALA A 36 -6.20 -18.96 -5.36
CA ALA A 36 -6.19 -17.86 -4.40
C ALA A 36 -7.45 -17.93 -3.50
N LYS A 37 -7.24 -17.78 -2.20
CA LYS A 37 -8.30 -17.87 -1.17
C LYS A 37 -8.67 -16.53 -0.60
N SER A 38 -7.68 -15.65 -0.44
CA SER A 38 -7.86 -14.27 -0.02
C SER A 38 -6.74 -13.42 -0.61
N VAL A 39 -6.87 -12.12 -0.41
CA VAL A 39 -5.90 -11.11 -0.82
C VAL A 39 -5.65 -10.17 0.35
N GLU A 40 -4.40 -9.82 0.57
CA GLU A 40 -3.97 -8.91 1.62
C GLU A 40 -3.18 -7.77 0.99
N VAL A 41 -3.57 -6.53 1.28
CA VAL A 41 -2.85 -5.34 0.85
C VAL A 41 -1.97 -4.91 2.01
N GLY A 42 -0.67 -5.16 1.88
CA GLY A 42 0.33 -4.77 2.88
C GLY A 42 0.81 -3.35 2.64
N ILE A 43 0.88 -2.56 3.71
CA ILE A 43 1.55 -1.26 3.74
C ILE A 43 2.83 -1.46 4.54
N HIS A 44 3.97 -1.31 3.87
CA HIS A 44 5.28 -1.55 4.45
C HIS A 44 6.00 -0.22 4.62
N PRO A 45 5.86 0.45 5.79
CA PRO A 45 6.64 1.63 6.11
C PRO A 45 8.08 1.18 6.39
N ASN A 46 9.03 1.55 5.54
CA ASN A 46 10.45 1.34 5.84
C ASN A 46 11.21 2.53 5.29
N GLN A 47 11.49 3.49 6.16
CA GLN A 47 12.26 4.69 5.85
C GLN A 47 13.74 4.38 6.05
N ASP A 48 14.33 3.66 5.11
CA ASP A 48 15.77 3.41 5.05
C ASP A 48 16.42 4.12 3.85
N GLU A 49 17.72 3.90 3.66
CA GLU A 49 18.49 4.53 2.59
C GLU A 49 18.04 4.09 1.18
N ASP A 50 17.35 2.94 1.07
CA ASP A 50 16.99 2.28 -0.19
C ASP A 50 15.51 2.46 -0.57
N GLY A 51 14.64 2.85 0.37
CA GLY A 51 13.22 3.08 0.15
C GLY A 51 12.53 3.79 1.32
N MET A 52 11.29 4.27 1.12
CA MET A 52 10.53 4.94 2.19
C MET A 52 9.28 4.16 2.63
N PHE A 53 8.41 3.80 1.68
CA PHE A 53 7.35 2.85 1.96
C PHE A 53 6.77 2.32 0.66
N SER A 54 6.12 1.17 0.75
CA SER A 54 5.38 0.57 -0.35
C SER A 54 3.98 0.13 0.08
N VAL A 55 3.08 0.07 -0.89
CA VAL A 55 1.75 -0.52 -0.77
C VAL A 55 1.63 -1.59 -1.83
N MET A 56 1.44 -2.84 -1.40
CA MET A 56 1.47 -3.97 -2.31
C MET A 56 0.45 -5.05 -1.97
N VAL A 57 0.09 -5.83 -2.99
CA VAL A 57 -0.88 -6.90 -2.91
C VAL A 57 -0.17 -8.24 -2.72
N HIS A 58 -0.69 -9.04 -1.81
CA HIS A 58 -0.29 -10.41 -1.55
C HIS A 58 -1.48 -11.35 -1.72
N LEU A 59 -1.33 -12.41 -2.49
CA LEU A 59 -2.32 -13.48 -2.59
C LEU A 59 -2.03 -14.59 -1.57
N CYS A 60 -3.09 -15.01 -0.87
CA CYS A 60 -3.03 -16.06 0.13
C CYS A 60 -3.71 -17.34 -0.40
N GLY A 61 -3.13 -18.51 -0.09
CA GLY A 61 -3.62 -19.80 -0.54
C GLY A 61 -2.57 -20.92 -0.36
N PRO A 62 -2.78 -22.10 -0.98
CA PRO A 62 -1.92 -23.27 -0.77
C PRO A 62 -0.44 -23.10 -1.18
N ASP A 63 -0.14 -22.20 -2.12
CA ASP A 63 1.23 -21.90 -2.57
C ASP A 63 1.39 -20.39 -2.79
N PRO A 64 1.68 -19.61 -1.74
CA PRO A 64 1.79 -18.15 -1.84
C PRO A 64 2.90 -17.71 -2.81
N TYR A 65 3.98 -18.47 -2.96
CA TYR A 65 5.06 -18.11 -3.88
C TYR A 65 4.57 -18.12 -5.33
N VAL A 66 3.95 -19.21 -5.77
CA VAL A 66 3.40 -19.32 -7.13
C VAL A 66 2.28 -18.30 -7.36
N LEU A 67 1.40 -18.11 -6.38
CA LEU A 67 0.31 -17.13 -6.46
C LEU A 67 0.84 -15.70 -6.64
N ASN A 68 1.80 -15.29 -5.82
CA ASN A 68 2.37 -13.94 -5.89
C ASN A 68 3.28 -13.73 -7.10
N LYS A 69 3.89 -14.80 -7.63
CA LYS A 69 4.62 -14.76 -8.91
C LYS A 69 3.68 -14.54 -10.09
N ALA A 70 2.49 -15.14 -10.07
CA ALA A 70 1.50 -14.95 -11.13
C ALA A 70 1.05 -13.48 -11.24
N ILE A 71 1.11 -12.73 -10.13
CA ILE A 71 0.70 -11.33 -10.04
C ILE A 71 1.84 -10.32 -9.96
N ALA A 72 3.08 -10.74 -10.21
CA ALA A 72 4.28 -9.93 -9.96
C ALA A 72 4.27 -8.56 -10.65
N ASP A 73 3.79 -8.48 -11.90
CA ASP A 73 3.82 -7.25 -12.70
C ASP A 73 2.78 -6.20 -12.28
N TYR A 74 1.88 -6.57 -11.38
CA TYR A 74 0.72 -5.74 -11.03
C TYR A 74 0.39 -5.79 -9.53
N ARG A 75 1.25 -6.39 -8.70
CA ARG A 75 1.09 -6.43 -7.24
C ARG A 75 1.52 -5.15 -6.54
N LEU A 76 2.32 -4.30 -7.17
CA LEU A 76 2.80 -3.04 -6.58
C LEU A 76 1.82 -1.90 -6.89
N LEU A 77 1.15 -1.38 -5.87
CA LEU A 77 0.14 -0.33 -6.02
C LEU A 77 0.75 1.06 -5.88
N PHE A 78 1.71 1.19 -4.98
CA PHE A 78 2.48 2.39 -4.72
C PHE A 78 3.84 2.00 -4.15
N ASP A 79 4.87 2.74 -4.51
CA ASP A 79 6.23 2.46 -4.05
C ASP A 79 7.06 3.73 -4.15
N VAL A 80 7.74 4.09 -3.07
CA VAL A 80 8.63 5.25 -3.02
C VAL A 80 10.06 4.76 -3.14
N LYS A 81 10.72 5.16 -4.23
CA LYS A 81 12.12 4.84 -4.52
C LYS A 81 12.98 6.08 -4.52
N VAL A 82 14.26 5.92 -4.22
CA VAL A 82 15.28 6.93 -4.49
C VAL A 82 15.78 6.74 -5.94
N ILE A 83 15.57 7.73 -6.79
CA ILE A 83 16.10 7.78 -8.16
C ILE A 83 16.94 9.05 -8.27
N GLU A 84 18.22 8.90 -8.60
CA GLU A 84 19.18 10.03 -8.72
C GLU A 84 19.20 10.94 -7.48
N GLY A 85 19.09 10.35 -6.28
CA GLY A 85 19.10 11.08 -5.01
C GLY A 85 17.80 11.82 -4.68
N LYS A 86 16.71 11.59 -5.43
CA LYS A 86 15.38 12.16 -5.16
C LYS A 86 14.35 11.07 -4.94
N LEU A 87 13.37 11.35 -4.09
CA LEU A 87 12.23 10.46 -3.90
C LEU A 87 11.27 10.53 -5.08
N HIS A 88 10.91 9.35 -5.57
CA HIS A 88 9.94 9.14 -6.62
C HIS A 88 8.97 8.02 -6.19
N PRO A 89 7.69 8.31 -5.94
CA PRO A 89 7.04 9.63 -5.92
C PRO A 89 7.57 10.58 -4.84
N ASN A 90 7.39 11.89 -5.02
CA ASN A 90 7.75 12.85 -3.99
C ASN A 90 6.80 12.73 -2.80
N VAL A 91 7.34 12.35 -1.65
CA VAL A 91 6.63 12.23 -0.37
C VAL A 91 7.29 13.13 0.66
N PRO A 92 6.55 13.62 1.67
CA PRO A 92 7.15 14.41 2.73
C PRO A 92 8.24 13.60 3.45
N ILE A 93 9.39 14.22 3.66
CA ILE A 93 10.47 13.69 4.48
C ILE A 93 10.48 14.48 5.79
N LEU A 94 10.50 13.76 6.91
CA LEU A 94 10.72 14.33 8.23
C LEU A 94 11.75 13.45 8.92
N ASP A 95 12.76 14.07 9.52
CA ASP A 95 13.72 13.34 10.34
C ASP A 95 12.98 12.69 11.52
N PRO A 96 13.09 11.36 11.72
CA PRO A 96 12.49 10.69 12.86
C PRO A 96 12.86 11.32 14.21
N ASP A 97 14.07 11.87 14.34
CA ASP A 97 14.55 12.53 15.56
C ASP A 97 13.89 13.91 15.78
N GLU A 98 13.37 14.54 14.72
CA GLU A 98 12.63 15.80 14.77
C GLU A 98 11.11 15.60 14.89
N ALA A 99 10.62 14.37 14.71
CA ALA A 99 9.21 14.06 14.65
C ALA A 99 8.58 13.97 16.05
N LEU A 100 7.54 14.77 16.30
CA LEU A 100 6.72 14.70 17.53
C LEU A 100 5.62 13.63 17.46
N PHE A 101 5.64 12.78 16.44
CA PHE A 101 4.66 11.73 16.18
C PHE A 101 5.31 10.60 15.39
N SER A 102 4.73 9.39 15.45
CA SER A 102 5.18 8.26 14.64
C SER A 102 4.85 8.48 13.17
N ILE A 103 5.89 8.66 12.35
CA ILE A 103 5.77 8.81 10.89
C ILE A 103 5.23 7.51 10.28
N ASN A 104 5.72 6.37 10.71
CA ASN A 104 5.31 5.05 10.21
C ASN A 104 3.83 4.77 10.49
N ASP A 105 3.35 5.02 11.72
CA ASP A 105 1.93 4.87 12.04
C ASP A 105 1.06 5.78 11.16
N LEU A 106 1.53 7.02 10.89
CA LEU A 106 0.80 7.96 10.05
C LEU A 106 0.79 7.54 8.57
N ILE A 107 1.89 7.00 8.04
CA ILE A 107 1.96 6.42 6.70
C ILE A 107 0.95 5.28 6.58
N VAL A 108 0.92 4.38 7.55
CA VAL A 108 0.00 3.23 7.59
C VAL A 108 -1.44 3.71 7.63
N GLU A 109 -1.78 4.62 8.56
CA GLU A 109 -3.14 5.13 8.70
C GLU A 109 -3.65 5.77 7.39
N VAL A 110 -2.86 6.66 6.81
CA VAL A 110 -3.21 7.36 5.57
C VAL A 110 -3.30 6.40 4.39
N SER A 111 -2.40 5.42 4.32
CA SER A 111 -2.39 4.44 3.23
C SER A 111 -3.53 3.44 3.36
N ILE A 112 -3.96 3.03 4.57
CA ILE A 112 -5.14 2.18 4.78
C ILE A 112 -6.38 2.86 4.21
N ASP A 113 -6.57 4.15 4.50
CA ASP A 113 -7.73 4.89 4.00
C ASP A 113 -7.69 5.05 2.49
N TRP A 114 -6.50 5.28 1.91
CA TRP A 114 -6.33 5.27 0.47
C TRP A 114 -6.61 3.89 -0.16
N VAL A 115 -6.16 2.80 0.47
CA VAL A 115 -6.43 1.42 0.02
C VAL A 115 -7.94 1.14 -0.01
N LYS A 116 -8.70 1.58 1.00
CA LYS A 116 -10.18 1.46 0.99
C LYS A 116 -10.80 2.19 -0.21
N ILE A 117 -10.29 3.37 -0.56
CA ILE A 117 -10.77 4.15 -1.70
C ILE A 117 -10.51 3.41 -3.02
N ILE A 118 -9.27 2.98 -3.29
CA ILE A 118 -8.94 2.25 -4.52
C ILE A 118 -9.70 0.93 -4.62
N TRP A 119 -9.92 0.25 -3.48
CA TRP A 119 -10.66 -1.00 -3.44
C TRP A 119 -12.10 -0.81 -3.89
N ASN A 120 -12.78 0.19 -3.33
CA ASN A 120 -14.15 0.54 -3.71
C ASN A 120 -14.24 0.97 -5.18
N LEU A 121 -13.30 1.80 -5.67
CA LEU A 121 -13.29 2.25 -7.06
C LEU A 121 -13.05 1.12 -8.07
N SER A 122 -12.24 0.12 -7.70
CA SER A 122 -11.98 -1.06 -8.54
C SER A 122 -13.11 -2.12 -8.50
N GLY A 123 -14.04 -1.99 -7.55
CA GLY A 123 -15.04 -3.01 -7.23
C GLY A 123 -14.42 -4.31 -6.71
N GLY A 124 -13.28 -4.21 -6.03
CA GLY A 124 -12.56 -5.31 -5.36
C GLY A 124 -12.25 -6.53 -6.24
N LEU A 125 -11.94 -7.63 -5.56
CA LEU A 125 -11.73 -8.96 -6.16
C LEU A 125 -12.89 -9.91 -5.86
N LYS A 126 -12.96 -11.03 -6.57
CA LYS A 126 -13.96 -12.09 -6.34
C LYS A 126 -13.66 -12.96 -5.10
N ILE A 127 -12.68 -12.58 -4.29
CA ILE A 127 -12.22 -13.27 -3.09
C ILE A 127 -12.14 -12.26 -1.92
N PRO A 128 -12.22 -12.71 -0.66
CA PRO A 128 -12.08 -11.84 0.51
C PRO A 128 -10.77 -11.03 0.47
N GLY A 129 -10.87 -9.71 0.72
CA GLY A 129 -9.74 -8.80 0.76
C GLY A 129 -9.54 -8.18 2.14
N TYR A 130 -8.27 -7.97 2.50
CA TYR A 130 -7.85 -7.36 3.75
C TYR A 130 -6.76 -6.32 3.50
N VAL A 131 -6.58 -5.38 4.41
CA VAL A 131 -5.46 -4.43 4.43
C VAL A 131 -4.80 -4.45 5.81
N PHE A 132 -3.48 -4.32 5.87
CA PHE A 132 -2.73 -4.22 7.12
C PHE A 132 -1.51 -3.30 6.96
N GLY A 133 -1.01 -2.78 8.07
CA GLY A 133 0.29 -2.12 8.16
C GLY A 133 1.32 -3.05 8.78
N ASP A 134 2.46 -3.18 8.12
CA ASP A 134 3.64 -3.85 8.67
C ASP A 134 4.28 -2.95 9.73
N GLU A 135 4.82 -3.57 10.79
CA GLU A 135 5.53 -2.88 11.89
C GLU A 135 4.78 -1.67 12.53
N CYS A 136 3.44 -1.66 12.49
CA CYS A 136 2.60 -0.64 13.11
C CYS A 136 2.03 -1.12 14.44
N SER A 137 1.72 -0.21 15.38
CA SER A 137 1.08 -0.57 16.66
C SER A 137 -0.30 -1.24 16.52
N SER A 138 -0.93 -1.12 15.33
CA SER A 138 -2.16 -1.77 14.93
C SER A 138 -1.89 -2.78 13.79
N THR A 139 -1.46 -3.99 14.13
CA THR A 139 -1.16 -5.06 13.16
C THR A 139 -2.37 -5.88 12.68
N ASP A 140 -3.60 -5.47 13.02
CA ASP A 140 -4.78 -6.28 12.72
C ASP A 140 -5.15 -6.23 11.23
N LEU A 141 -5.51 -7.39 10.67
CA LEU A 141 -6.08 -7.48 9.32
C LEU A 141 -7.45 -6.79 9.28
N ILE A 142 -7.54 -5.68 8.53
CA ILE A 142 -8.78 -4.93 8.37
C ILE A 142 -9.51 -5.44 7.12
N PRO A 143 -10.75 -5.94 7.23
CA PRO A 143 -11.52 -6.35 6.06
C PRO A 143 -11.78 -5.19 5.10
N LEU A 144 -11.57 -5.44 3.80
CA LEU A 144 -11.98 -4.53 2.73
C LEU A 144 -13.42 -4.85 2.30
N SER A 145 -14.22 -3.82 2.00
CA SER A 145 -15.59 -3.99 1.52
C SER A 145 -15.65 -4.81 0.22
N LYS A 146 -16.73 -5.57 0.04
CA LYS A 146 -17.01 -6.28 -1.21
C LYS A 146 -17.50 -5.34 -2.30
#